data_AF-A0ABD0KSU3-F1
#
_entry.id   AF-A0ABD0KSU3-F1
#
_cell.length_a   1.000
_cell.length_b   1.000
_cell.length_c   1.000
_cell.angle_alpha   90.00
_cell.angle_beta   90.00
_cell.angle_gamma   90.00
#
_symmetry.space_group_name_H-M   'P 1'
#
loop_
_entity.id
_entity.type
_entity.pdbx_description
1 polymer ?
#
loop_
_entity_poly.entity_id
_entity_poly.type
_entity_poly.pdbx_seq_one_letter_code
_entity_poly.pdbx_strand_id
1 'polypeptide(L)'
;TSLREDLQAELSRLENCTADHYNAALRLVLDRHAPASRRRVTERKAASPWFGALGEELVLAKRERRRAEKQWRLSGLTVHEQIYQRAKNFVTVLVHRAKTTFYNTSISEAKSSRELYHIANKLCARTKSTQLPTIFPPSALPDMFSKFFSSKVERIREDWTLR
;
A
#
# COMPACT_ATOMS: atom_id res chain seq x y z
N THR A 1 -36.41 9.89 -4.07
CA THR A 1 -37.25 8.95 -4.84
C THR A 1 -36.69 7.56 -4.68
N SER A 2 -37.52 6.54 -4.56
CA SER A 2 -37.07 5.16 -4.48
C SER A 2 -36.56 4.68 -5.85
N LEU A 3 -35.50 3.86 -5.89
CA LEU A 3 -35.01 3.21 -7.12
C LEU A 3 -36.16 2.56 -7.89
N ARG A 4 -37.09 1.94 -7.15
CA ARG A 4 -38.25 1.25 -7.70
C ARG A 4 -39.22 2.20 -8.42
N GLU A 5 -39.46 3.38 -7.85
CA GLU A 5 -40.36 4.39 -8.41
C GLU A 5 -39.77 5.01 -9.68
N ASP A 6 -38.47 5.33 -9.66
CA ASP A 6 -37.77 5.90 -10.82
C ASP A 6 -37.64 4.88 -11.97
N LEU A 7 -37.39 3.59 -11.66
CA LEU A 7 -37.43 2.53 -12.67
C LEU A 7 -38.81 2.39 -13.29
N GLN A 8 -39.86 2.40 -12.47
CA GLN A 8 -41.22 2.22 -12.97
C GLN A 8 -41.68 3.42 -13.81
N ALA A 9 -41.26 4.64 -13.45
CA ALA A 9 -41.54 5.85 -14.21
C ALA A 9 -40.80 5.89 -15.57
N GLU A 10 -39.55 5.45 -15.64
CA GLU A 10 -38.80 5.42 -16.91
C GLU A 10 -39.21 4.25 -17.82
N LEU A 11 -39.50 3.07 -17.25
CA LEU A 11 -39.93 1.90 -18.01
C LEU A 11 -41.36 2.00 -18.55
N SER A 12 -42.26 2.69 -17.83
CA SER A 12 -43.64 2.91 -18.29
C SER A 12 -43.73 3.88 -19.48
N ARG A 13 -42.68 4.63 -19.78
CA ARG A 13 -42.60 5.53 -20.94
C ARG A 13 -42.03 4.85 -22.20
N LEU A 14 -41.53 3.62 -22.07
CA LEU A 14 -40.92 2.86 -23.16
C LEU A 14 -41.96 1.94 -23.81
N GLU A 15 -42.73 2.47 -24.76
CA GLU A 15 -43.56 1.67 -25.66
C GLU A 15 -42.85 1.47 -27.01
N ASN A 16 -42.76 0.23 -27.49
CA ASN A 16 -42.12 -0.15 -28.77
C ASN A 16 -40.67 0.34 -28.96
N CYS A 17 -39.86 0.30 -27.90
CA CYS A 17 -38.49 0.79 -27.95
C CYS A 17 -37.47 -0.25 -28.47
N THR A 18 -36.44 0.23 -29.15
CA THR A 18 -35.25 -0.56 -29.50
C THR A 18 -34.41 -0.87 -28.26
N ALA A 19 -33.67 -1.98 -28.26
CA ALA A 19 -32.83 -2.40 -27.12
C ALA A 19 -31.87 -1.30 -26.60
N ASP A 20 -31.40 -0.42 -27.48
CA ASP A 20 -30.50 0.69 -27.10
C ASP A 20 -31.20 1.75 -26.24
N HIS A 21 -32.46 2.06 -26.52
CA HIS A 21 -33.26 3.01 -25.74
C HIS A 21 -33.53 2.47 -24.33
N TYR A 22 -33.86 1.18 -24.25
CA TYR A 22 -34.02 0.48 -22.98
C TYR A 22 -32.72 0.52 -22.15
N ASN A 23 -31.59 0.20 -22.76
CA ASN A 23 -30.29 0.24 -22.09
C ASN A 23 -29.88 1.66 -21.64
N ALA A 24 -30.21 2.69 -22.42
CA ALA A 24 -29.95 4.08 -22.07
C ALA A 24 -30.79 4.53 -20.86
N ALA A 25 -32.08 4.21 -20.84
CA ALA A 25 -32.96 4.52 -19.71
C ALA A 25 -32.49 3.85 -18.42
N LEU A 26 -32.11 2.57 -18.47
CA LEU A 26 -31.56 1.86 -17.32
C LEU A 26 -30.25 2.48 -16.81
N ARG A 27 -29.34 2.87 -17.73
CA ARG A 27 -28.09 3.55 -17.35
C ARG A 27 -28.35 4.87 -16.66
N LEU A 28 -29.33 5.64 -17.12
CA LEU A 28 -29.68 6.93 -16.52
C LEU A 28 -30.20 6.77 -15.08
N VAL A 29 -31.07 5.80 -14.85
CA VAL A 29 -31.54 5.47 -13.49
C VAL A 29 -30.40 4.93 -12.63
N LEU A 30 -29.54 4.09 -13.21
CA LEU A 30 -28.37 3.54 -12.52
C LEU A 30 -27.38 4.64 -12.10
N ASP A 31 -27.06 5.59 -12.97
CA ASP A 31 -26.14 6.69 -12.68
C ASP A 31 -26.72 7.66 -11.64
N ARG A 32 -28.04 7.82 -11.60
CA ARG A 32 -28.73 8.65 -10.59
C ARG A 32 -28.68 8.04 -9.19
N HIS A 33 -28.89 6.72 -9.09
CA HIS A 33 -29.00 6.02 -7.79
C HIS A 33 -27.67 5.39 -7.32
N ALA A 34 -26.80 5.04 -8.25
CA ALA A 34 -25.52 4.40 -8.03
C ALA A 34 -24.43 5.02 -8.91
N PRO A 35 -24.13 6.33 -8.73
CA PRO A 35 -23.14 7.02 -9.54
C PRO A 35 -21.78 6.32 -9.43
N ALA A 36 -21.09 6.21 -10.57
CA ALA A 36 -19.77 5.61 -10.63
C ALA A 36 -18.78 6.37 -9.72
N SER A 37 -18.46 5.78 -8.58
CA SER A 37 -17.49 6.34 -7.63
C SER A 37 -16.11 5.78 -7.91
N ARG A 38 -15.17 6.64 -8.33
CA ARG A 38 -13.75 6.28 -8.38
C ARG A 38 -13.21 6.20 -6.96
N ARG A 39 -12.76 5.02 -6.57
CA ARG A 39 -12.05 4.80 -5.30
C ARG A 39 -10.59 4.52 -5.58
N ARG A 40 -9.71 5.17 -4.83
CA ARG A 40 -8.29 4.83 -4.82
C ARG A 40 -8.12 3.51 -4.07
N VAL A 41 -7.80 2.45 -4.80
CA VAL A 41 -7.36 1.19 -4.20
C VAL A 41 -5.85 1.28 -4.04
N THR A 42 -5.37 1.23 -2.80
CA THR A 42 -3.94 1.07 -2.55
C THR A 42 -3.55 -0.35 -2.96
N GLU A 43 -2.75 -0.47 -4.01
CA GLU A 43 -2.07 -1.73 -4.31
C GLU A 43 -1.18 -2.10 -3.13
N ARG A 44 -1.59 -3.13 -2.39
CA ARG A 44 -0.77 -3.66 -1.32
C ARG A 44 0.35 -4.45 -1.98
N LYS A 45 1.59 -3.97 -1.80
CA LYS A 45 2.78 -4.74 -2.15
C LYS A 45 2.71 -6.14 -1.52
N ALA A 46 3.36 -7.10 -2.15
CA ALA A 46 3.41 -8.50 -1.70
C ALA A 46 3.61 -8.62 -0.18
N ALA A 47 3.03 -9.67 0.40
CA ALA A 47 3.10 -9.93 1.83
C ALA A 47 4.53 -9.76 2.35
N SER A 48 4.67 -9.08 3.49
CA SER A 48 5.98 -8.80 4.07
C SER A 48 6.84 -10.08 4.15
N PRO A 49 8.11 -10.07 3.75
CA PRO A 49 8.93 -11.28 3.64
C PRO A 49 9.02 -12.11 4.93
N TRP A 50 8.97 -11.47 6.09
CA TRP A 50 8.97 -12.13 7.41
C TRP A 50 7.66 -12.85 7.77
N PHE A 51 6.62 -12.76 6.93
CA PHE A 51 5.32 -13.39 7.15
C PHE A 51 5.27 -14.87 6.74
N GLY A 52 6.31 -15.41 6.08
CA GLY A 52 6.30 -16.77 5.52
C GLY A 52 6.25 -17.88 6.57
N ALA A 53 7.24 -17.98 7.47
CA ALA A 53 7.41 -19.14 8.35
C ALA A 53 6.41 -19.22 9.53
N LEU A 54 6.02 -18.07 10.08
CA LEU A 54 5.03 -17.97 11.17
C LEU A 54 3.68 -17.43 10.68
N GLY A 55 3.44 -17.49 9.36
CA GLY A 55 2.30 -16.86 8.72
C GLY A 55 0.97 -17.41 9.21
N GLU A 56 0.83 -18.74 9.23
CA GLU A 56 -0.42 -19.40 9.62
C GLU A 56 -0.77 -19.15 11.10
N GLU A 57 0.16 -19.39 12.01
CA GLU A 57 -0.01 -19.12 13.45
C GLU A 57 -0.37 -17.65 13.71
N LEU A 58 0.30 -16.72 13.02
CA LEU A 58 0.03 -15.29 13.15
C LEU A 58 -1.35 -14.90 12.56
N VAL A 59 -1.80 -15.54 11.48
CA VAL A 59 -3.15 -15.36 10.93
C VAL A 59 -4.19 -15.83 11.95
N LEU A 60 -4.02 -17.02 12.52
CA LEU A 60 -4.92 -17.57 13.53
C LEU A 60 -4.97 -16.66 14.78
N ALA A 61 -3.80 -16.26 15.29
CA ALA A 61 -3.71 -15.34 16.44
C ALA A 61 -4.39 -13.98 16.16
N LYS A 62 -4.24 -13.43 14.95
CA LYS A 62 -4.93 -12.18 14.55
C LYS A 62 -6.45 -12.37 14.47
N ARG A 63 -6.92 -13.53 14.00
CA ARG A 63 -8.36 -13.88 13.97
C ARG A 63 -8.90 -13.96 15.40
N GLU A 64 -8.20 -14.66 16.29
CA GLU A 64 -8.60 -14.77 17.70
C GLU A 64 -8.62 -13.42 18.42
N ARG A 65 -7.59 -12.58 18.20
CA ARG A 65 -7.60 -11.19 18.71
C ARG A 65 -8.83 -10.43 18.25
N ARG A 66 -9.25 -10.59 16.98
CA ARG A 66 -10.45 -9.92 16.45
C ARG A 66 -11.74 -10.49 17.01
N ARG A 67 -11.81 -11.81 17.25
CA ARG A 67 -12.94 -12.46 17.93
C ARG A 67 -13.09 -11.93 19.36
N ALA A 68 -12.01 -11.93 20.13
CA ALA A 68 -11.98 -11.40 21.50
C ALA A 68 -12.35 -9.91 21.54
N GLU A 69 -11.84 -9.10 20.60
CA GLU A 69 -12.20 -7.68 20.50
C GLU A 69 -13.71 -7.48 20.26
N LYS A 70 -14.31 -8.25 19.34
CA LYS A 70 -15.74 -8.18 19.08
C LYS A 70 -16.57 -8.55 20.31
N GLN A 71 -16.17 -9.62 21.01
CA GLN A 71 -16.84 -10.06 22.24
C GLN A 71 -16.76 -9.01 23.34
N TRP A 72 -15.59 -8.39 23.55
CA TRP A 72 -15.44 -7.31 24.50
C TRP A 72 -16.30 -6.09 24.15
N ARG A 73 -16.32 -5.67 22.87
CA ARG A 73 -17.17 -4.54 22.43
C ARG A 73 -18.66 -4.80 22.59
N LEU A 74 -19.10 -6.06 22.46
CA LEU A 74 -20.50 -6.44 22.64
C LEU A 74 -20.90 -6.49 24.11
N SER A 75 -20.07 -7.11 24.94
CA SER A 75 -20.39 -7.42 26.33
C SER A 75 -20.06 -6.29 27.31
N GLY A 76 -19.02 -5.49 27.04
CA GLY A 76 -18.52 -4.46 27.95
C GLY A 76 -17.89 -4.98 29.25
N LEU A 77 -17.73 -6.30 29.42
CA LEU A 77 -17.21 -6.88 30.67
C LEU A 77 -15.68 -6.83 30.75
N THR A 78 -15.18 -6.63 31.96
CA THR A 78 -13.74 -6.60 32.29
C THR A 78 -13.03 -7.91 31.97
N VAL A 79 -13.68 -9.06 32.15
CA VAL A 79 -13.12 -10.38 31.80
C VAL A 79 -12.86 -10.48 30.29
N HIS A 80 -13.79 -10.02 29.46
CA HIS A 80 -13.60 -10.02 28.01
C HIS A 80 -12.53 -9.02 27.56
N GLU A 81 -12.39 -7.90 28.27
CA GLU A 81 -11.27 -6.98 28.07
C GLU A 81 -9.92 -7.67 28.33
N GLN A 82 -9.79 -8.38 29.45
CA GLN A 82 -8.56 -9.10 29.79
C GLN A 82 -8.21 -10.16 28.75
N ILE A 83 -9.21 -10.91 28.25
CA ILE A 83 -9.03 -11.89 27.16
C ILE A 83 -8.52 -11.19 25.90
N TYR A 84 -9.12 -10.06 25.52
CA TYR A 84 -8.67 -9.26 24.39
C TYR A 84 -7.22 -8.76 24.58
N GLN A 85 -6.87 -8.25 25.76
CA GLN A 85 -5.52 -7.78 26.06
C GLN A 85 -4.50 -8.92 25.96
N ARG A 86 -4.81 -10.11 26.46
CA ARG A 86 -3.95 -11.31 26.29
C ARG A 86 -3.76 -11.67 24.82
N ALA A 87 -4.85 -11.72 24.04
CA ALA A 87 -4.78 -12.01 22.62
C ALA A 87 -3.99 -10.94 21.83
N LYS A 88 -4.12 -9.67 22.21
CA LYS A 88 -3.34 -8.55 21.66
C LYS A 88 -1.85 -8.74 21.95
N ASN A 89 -1.48 -9.01 23.20
CA ASN A 89 -0.08 -9.21 23.61
C ASN A 89 0.53 -10.43 22.90
N PHE A 90 -0.23 -11.52 22.80
CA PHE A 90 0.21 -12.72 22.08
C PHE A 90 0.54 -12.43 20.61
N VAL A 91 -0.33 -11.70 19.90
CA VAL A 91 -0.05 -11.27 18.51
C VAL A 91 1.21 -10.41 18.43
N THR A 92 1.42 -9.49 19.37
CA THR A 92 2.63 -8.66 19.42
C THR A 92 3.89 -9.51 19.58
N VAL A 93 3.88 -10.48 20.49
CA VAL A 93 5.00 -11.41 20.70
C VAL A 93 5.28 -12.21 19.43
N LEU A 94 4.24 -12.75 18.78
CA LEU A 94 4.41 -13.50 17.52
C LEU A 94 4.99 -12.63 16.39
N VAL A 95 4.54 -11.39 16.25
CA VAL A 95 5.09 -10.45 15.25
C VAL A 95 6.56 -10.16 15.55
N HIS A 96 6.91 -9.93 16.81
CA HIS A 96 8.31 -9.73 17.21
C HIS A 96 9.14 -10.96 16.89
N ARG A 97 8.70 -12.16 17.29
CA ARG A 97 9.39 -13.42 17.00
C ARG A 97 9.61 -13.60 15.50
N ALA A 98 8.57 -13.44 14.69
CA ALA A 98 8.65 -13.58 13.24
C ALA A 98 9.65 -12.62 12.60
N LYS A 99 9.63 -11.35 13.00
CA LYS A 99 10.60 -10.36 12.50
C LYS A 99 12.01 -10.71 12.94
N THR A 100 12.22 -10.99 14.23
CA THR A 100 13.53 -11.31 14.78
C THR A 100 14.13 -12.54 14.12
N THR A 101 13.38 -13.64 14.01
CA THR A 101 13.84 -14.85 13.33
C THR A 101 14.22 -14.56 11.89
N PHE A 102 13.35 -13.89 11.12
CA PHE A 102 13.61 -13.59 9.71
C PHE A 102 14.86 -12.72 9.49
N TYR A 103 15.02 -11.66 10.29
CA TYR A 103 16.18 -10.78 10.13
C TYR A 103 17.46 -11.42 10.66
N ASN A 104 17.40 -12.21 11.74
CA ASN A 104 18.55 -12.96 12.22
C ASN A 104 19.02 -13.98 11.18
N THR A 105 18.12 -14.74 10.56
CA THR A 105 18.48 -15.67 9.49
C THR A 105 19.04 -14.93 8.28
N SER A 106 18.41 -13.82 7.88
CA SER A 106 18.92 -12.97 6.77
C SER A 106 20.32 -12.43 7.03
N ILE A 107 20.65 -12.09 8.29
CA ILE A 107 21.98 -11.62 8.68
C ILE A 107 22.99 -12.77 8.68
N SER A 108 22.61 -13.95 9.19
CA SER A 108 23.52 -15.12 9.21
C SER A 108 23.79 -15.69 7.82
N GLU A 109 22.84 -15.59 6.89
CA GLU A 109 22.97 -16.09 5.52
C GLU A 109 23.67 -15.10 4.59
N ALA A 110 23.91 -13.86 5.03
CA ALA A 110 24.55 -12.83 4.22
C ALA A 110 26.01 -13.20 3.91
N LYS A 111 26.36 -13.20 2.62
CA LYS A 111 27.69 -13.61 2.15
C LYS A 111 28.67 -12.45 1.99
N SER A 112 28.14 -11.22 1.93
CA SER A 112 28.95 -10.03 1.68
C SER A 112 28.59 -8.87 2.61
N SER A 113 29.57 -7.99 2.83
CA SER A 113 29.36 -6.74 3.56
C SER A 113 28.27 -5.86 2.92
N ARG A 114 28.17 -5.86 1.58
CA ARG A 114 27.13 -5.13 0.84
C ARG A 114 25.71 -5.62 1.20
N GLU A 115 25.51 -6.92 1.30
CA GLU A 115 24.23 -7.51 1.71
C GLU A 115 23.88 -7.13 3.15
N LEU A 116 24.84 -7.20 4.09
CA LEU A 116 24.65 -6.77 5.47
C LEU A 116 24.26 -5.28 5.55
N TYR A 117 24.96 -4.40 4.83
CA TYR A 117 24.61 -2.99 4.77
C TYR A 117 23.23 -2.76 4.16
N HIS A 118 22.84 -3.55 3.17
CA HIS A 118 21.50 -3.45 2.59
C HIS A 118 20.40 -3.87 3.58
N ILE A 119 20.61 -4.95 4.35
CA ILE A 119 19.71 -5.37 5.42
C ILE A 119 19.63 -4.30 6.53
N ALA A 120 20.77 -3.78 6.98
CA ALA A 120 20.84 -2.72 7.99
C ALA A 120 20.13 -1.43 7.52
N ASN A 121 20.33 -1.02 6.27
CA ASN A 121 19.65 0.14 5.71
C ASN A 121 18.12 -0.08 5.63
N LYS A 122 17.66 -1.29 5.30
CA LYS A 122 16.22 -1.62 5.33
C LYS A 122 15.65 -1.55 6.76
N LEU A 123 16.37 -2.06 7.76
CA LEU A 123 15.95 -2.03 9.16
C LEU A 123 15.88 -0.62 9.74
N CYS A 124 16.87 0.23 9.42
CA CYS A 124 16.93 1.61 9.88
C CYS A 124 16.10 2.59 9.03
N ALA A 125 15.27 2.09 8.10
CA ALA A 125 14.50 2.90 7.14
C ALA A 125 15.36 3.90 6.35
N ARG A 126 16.66 3.59 6.13
CA ARG A 126 17.61 4.40 5.37
C ARG A 126 17.50 4.12 3.87
N THR A 127 16.28 4.05 3.36
CA THR A 127 16.07 3.92 1.93
C THR A 127 16.41 5.27 1.29
N LYS A 128 17.51 5.31 0.54
CA LYS A 128 17.82 6.44 -0.32
C LYS A 128 16.70 6.54 -1.36
N SER A 129 15.75 7.46 -1.19
CA SER A 129 14.90 7.84 -2.31
C SER A 129 15.77 8.68 -3.23
N THR A 130 16.22 8.10 -4.33
CA THR A 130 16.80 8.87 -5.43
C THR A 130 15.66 9.62 -6.09
N GLN A 131 15.25 10.73 -5.47
CA GLN A 131 14.32 11.64 -6.10
C GLN A 131 15.13 12.57 -6.99
N LEU A 132 14.75 12.60 -8.26
CA LEU A 132 15.24 13.64 -9.16
C LEU A 132 14.76 15.00 -8.65
N PRO A 133 15.53 16.08 -8.87
CA PRO A 133 15.09 17.41 -8.50
C PRO A 133 13.74 17.74 -9.17
N THR A 134 12.69 17.91 -8.38
CA THR A 134 11.34 18.25 -8.87
C THR A 134 11.22 19.73 -9.26
N ILE A 135 12.24 20.54 -8.97
CA ILE A 135 12.26 21.99 -9.21
C ILE A 135 12.25 22.30 -10.71
N PHE A 136 12.70 21.36 -11.55
CA PHE A 136 12.86 21.57 -12.98
C PHE A 136 11.90 20.70 -13.80
N PRO A 137 11.44 21.20 -14.96
CA PRO A 137 10.62 20.38 -15.85
C PRO A 137 11.42 19.16 -16.33
N PRO A 138 10.80 17.96 -16.40
CA PRO A 138 11.49 16.73 -16.79
C PRO A 138 12.19 16.80 -18.15
N SER A 139 11.70 17.65 -19.06
CA SER A 139 12.26 17.86 -20.39
C SER A 139 13.59 18.63 -20.38
N ALA A 140 13.81 19.54 -19.42
CA ALA A 140 15.03 20.36 -19.35
C ALA A 140 16.13 19.72 -18.47
N LEU A 141 15.76 18.71 -17.68
CA LEU A 141 16.66 18.03 -16.75
C LEU A 141 17.88 17.38 -17.46
N PRO A 142 17.74 16.68 -18.60
CA PRO A 142 18.86 16.03 -19.28
C PRO A 142 19.91 17.04 -19.78
N ASP A 143 19.45 18.14 -20.38
CA ASP A 143 20.33 19.18 -20.90
C ASP A 143 21.09 19.89 -19.79
N MET A 144 20.44 20.13 -18.65
CA MET A 144 21.10 20.71 -17.48
C MET A 144 22.14 19.76 -16.88
N PHE A 145 21.83 18.46 -16.78
CA PHE A 145 22.82 17.47 -16.35
C PHE A 145 24.02 17.44 -17.30
N SER A 146 23.77 17.42 -18.61
CA SER A 146 24.84 17.42 -19.62
C SER A 146 25.75 18.64 -19.46
N LYS A 147 25.17 19.86 -19.38
CA LYS A 147 25.94 21.10 -19.17
C LYS A 147 26.74 21.08 -17.87
N PHE A 148 26.13 20.63 -16.77
CA PHE A 148 26.81 20.56 -15.47
C PHE A 148 28.02 19.63 -15.52
N PHE A 149 27.88 18.43 -16.08
CA PHE A 149 28.98 17.47 -16.15
C PHE A 149 30.07 17.92 -17.12
N SER A 150 29.72 18.47 -18.28
CA SER A 150 30.69 19.03 -19.24
C SER A 150 31.52 20.16 -18.63
N SER A 151 30.85 21.15 -18.02
CA SER A 151 31.53 22.27 -17.35
C SER A 151 32.41 21.80 -16.19
N LYS A 152 31.98 20.77 -15.44
CA LYS A 152 32.80 20.19 -14.37
C LYS A 152 34.05 19.50 -14.91
N VAL A 153 33.94 18.78 -16.02
CA VAL A 153 35.10 18.13 -16.68
C VAL A 153 36.07 19.18 -17.21
N GLU A 154 35.58 20.24 -17.84
CA GLU A 154 36.40 21.36 -18.30
C GLU A 154 37.15 22.01 -17.14
N ARG A 155 36.45 22.37 -16.06
CA ARG A 155 37.10 22.92 -14.85
C ARG A 155 38.18 22.02 -14.28
N ILE A 156 37.94 20.71 -14.23
CA ILE A 156 38.95 19.76 -13.73
C ILE A 156 40.15 19.76 -14.66
N ARG A 157 39.96 19.77 -15.98
CA ARG A 157 41.08 19.82 -16.94
C ARG A 157 41.88 21.11 -16.84
N GLU A 158 41.20 22.26 -16.72
CA GLU A 158 41.85 23.56 -16.54
C GLU A 158 42.71 23.59 -15.26
N ASP A 159 42.16 23.13 -14.14
CA ASP A 159 42.85 23.06 -12.84
C ASP A 159 44.08 22.14 -12.87
N TRP A 160 44.05 21.11 -13.73
CA TRP A 160 45.19 20.22 -13.94
C TRP A 160 46.25 20.83 -14.86
N THR A 161 45.87 21.68 -15.81
CA THR A 161 46.82 22.39 -16.69
C THR A 161 47.46 23.63 -16.06
N LEU A 162 46.84 24.17 -15.00
CA LEU A 162 47.35 25.32 -14.23
C LEU A 162 48.28 24.91 -13.07
N ARG A 163 48.45 23.60 -12.84
CA ARG A 163 49.44 23.03 -11.91
C ARG A 163 50.68 22.58 -12.67
#